data_AF-A0A060CHN3-F1
#
_entry.id   AF-A0A060CHN3-F1
#
_cell.length_a   1.000
_cell.length_b   1.000
_cell.length_c   1.000
_cell.angle_alpha   90.00
_cell.angle_beta   90.00
_cell.angle_gamma   90.00
#
_symmetry.space_group_name_H-M   'P 1'
#
loop_
_entity.id
_entity.type
_entity.pdbx_description
1 polymer ?
#
loop_
_entity_poly.entity_id
_entity_poly.type
_entity_poly.pdbx_seq_one_letter_code
_entity_poly.pdbx_strand_id
1 'polypeptide(L)' 'MVRADYKNAIIYQIYPKSFMDANHDGIGDLRGIINKLDYLKDLGVNTLWL' A
#
# COMPACT_ATOMS: atom_id res chain seq x y z
N MET A 1 16.78 -0.80 -12.68
CA MET A 1 15.68 -1.77 -12.47
C MET A 1 15.96 -2.49 -11.16
N VAL A 2 15.16 -2.24 -10.11
CA VAL A 2 15.32 -2.94 -8.83
C VAL A 2 14.87 -4.38 -9.05
N ARG A 3 15.74 -5.36 -8.76
CA ARG A 3 15.36 -6.78 -8.83
C ARG A 3 14.39 -7.06 -7.69
N ALA A 4 13.21 -7.59 -7.99
CA ALA A 4 12.31 -8.11 -6.99
C ALA A 4 12.89 -9.44 -6.46
N ASP A 5 13.59 -9.35 -5.33
CA ASP A 5 14.11 -10.50 -4.59
C ASP A 5 13.33 -10.59 -3.28
N TYR A 6 12.64 -11.71 -3.06
CA TYR A 6 11.86 -11.97 -1.85
C TYR A 6 12.72 -11.92 -0.58
N LYS A 7 14.03 -12.13 -0.70
CA LYS A 7 14.97 -12.02 0.43
C LYS A 7 15.14 -10.60 0.95
N ASN A 8 14.86 -9.58 0.13
CA ASN A 8 14.96 -8.17 0.47
C ASN A 8 13.57 -7.48 0.54
N ALA A 9 12.49 -8.26 0.52
CA ALA A 9 11.15 -7.71 0.56
C ALA A 9 10.82 -7.20 1.97
N ILE A 10 10.48 -5.91 2.06
CA ILE A 10 9.88 -5.30 3.24
C ILE A 10 8.39 -5.19 2.91
N ILE A 11 7.61 -6.12 3.47
CA ILE A 11 6.21 -6.32 3.14
C ILE A 11 5.33 -5.50 4.09
N TYR A 12 4.40 -4.73 3.52
CA TYR A 12 3.33 -4.08 4.25
C TYR A 12 1.99 -4.69 3.87
N GLN A 13 1.29 -5.28 4.84
CA GLN A 13 -0.04 -5.83 4.62
C GLN A 13 -1.08 -4.71 4.75
N ILE A 14 -1.91 -4.54 3.73
CA ILE A 14 -3.02 -3.59 3.72
C ILE A 14 -4.31 -4.40 3.74
N TYR A 15 -5.20 -4.06 4.67
CA TYR A 15 -6.59 -4.49 4.59
C TYR A 15 -7.40 -3.40 3.86
N PRO A 16 -7.76 -3.58 2.56
CA PRO A 16 -8.20 -2.47 1.71
C PRO A 16 -9.39 -1.71 2.27
N LYS A 17 -10.39 -2.45 2.78
CA LYS A 17 -11.66 -1.90 3.29
C LYS A 17 -11.51 -0.98 4.50
N SER A 18 -10.36 -0.99 5.18
CA SER A 18 -10.14 -0.16 6.37
C SER A 18 -8.92 0.76 6.24
N PHE A 19 -8.29 0.82 5.06
CA PHE A 19 -7.06 1.56 4.89
C PHE A 19 -7.31 3.05 4.61
N MET A 20 -8.01 3.38 3.52
CA MET A 20 -8.29 4.75 3.13
C MET A 20 -9.50 4.77 2.19
N ASP A 21 -10.53 5.52 2.55
CA ASP A 21 -11.74 5.78 1.76
C ASP A 21 -11.56 7.10 1.00
N ALA A 22 -11.54 7.02 -0.34
CA ALA A 22 -11.32 8.15 -1.22
C ALA A 22 -12.61 8.64 -1.91
N ASN A 23 -13.69 7.87 -1.88
CA ASN A 23 -14.98 8.23 -2.47
C ASN A 23 -16.05 8.61 -1.42
N HIS A 24 -15.71 8.53 -0.13
CA HIS A 24 -16.53 8.85 1.04
C HIS A 24 -17.74 7.93 1.23
N ASP A 25 -17.64 6.66 0.83
CA ASP A 25 -18.70 5.66 1.03
C ASP A 25 -18.62 4.87 2.35
N GLY A 26 -17.56 5.11 3.14
CA GLY A 26 -17.31 4.45 4.42
C GLY A 26 -16.49 3.17 4.31
N ILE A 27 -16.04 2.79 3.10
CA ILE A 27 -15.23 1.60 2.85
C ILE A 27 -13.95 2.03 2.13
N GLY A 28 -12.82 1.53 2.60
CA GLY A 28 -11.54 1.81 1.93
C GLY A 28 -11.46 1.22 0.52
N ASP A 29 -10.81 1.95 -0.38
CA ASP A 29 -10.78 1.66 -1.81
C ASP A 29 -9.38 1.75 -2.43
N LEU A 30 -9.23 1.26 -3.66
CA LEU A 30 -7.94 1.24 -4.35
C LEU A 30 -7.39 2.64 -4.65
N ARG A 31 -8.25 3.65 -4.88
CA ARG A 31 -7.80 5.03 -5.06
C ARG A 31 -7.20 5.56 -3.76
N GLY A 32 -7.77 5.16 -2.63
CA GLY A 32 -7.22 5.47 -1.33
C GLY A 32 -5.85 4.85 -1.07
N ILE A 33 -5.63 3.62 -1.52
CA ILE A 33 -4.30 2.99 -1.50
C ILE A 33 -3.31 3.78 -2.36
N ILE A 34 -3.69 4.15 -3.58
CA ILE A 34 -2.86 4.94 -4.50
C ILE A 34 -2.43 6.27 -3.87
N ASN A 35 -3.37 6.96 -3.20
CA ASN A 35 -3.11 8.24 -2.53
C ASN A 35 -2.11 8.15 -1.35
N LYS A 36 -1.79 6.94 -0.88
CA LYS A 36 -0.82 6.71 0.20
C LYS A 36 0.47 6.03 -0.27
N LEU A 37 0.67 5.87 -1.58
CA LEU A 37 1.90 5.28 -2.10
C LEU A 37 3.16 6.08 -1.72
N ASP A 38 3.08 7.41 -1.70
CA ASP A 38 4.21 8.25 -1.25
C ASP A 38 4.54 8.01 0.23
N TYR A 39 3.52 7.90 1.09
CA TYR A 39 3.71 7.52 2.49
C TYR A 39 4.36 6.14 2.65
N LEU A 40 3.89 5.15 1.89
CA LEU A 40 4.43 3.78 1.93
C LEU A 40 5.88 3.75 1.42
N LYS A 41 6.20 4.56 0.40
CA LYS A 41 7.56 4.71 -0.11
C LYS A 41 8.48 5.37 0.92
N ASP A 42 8.03 6.44 1.59
CA ASP A 42 8.79 7.14 2.63
C ASP A 42 9.01 6.25 3.86
N LEU A 43 8.06 5.37 4.18
CA LEU A 43 8.22 4.32 5.20
C LEU A 43 9.30 3.29 4.82
N GLY A 44 9.67 3.19 3.54
CA GLY A 44 10.69 2.28 3.03
C GLY A 44 10.16 0.89 2.68
N VAL A 45 8.84 0.70 2.61
CA VAL A 45 8.27 -0.58 2.17
C VAL A 45 8.40 -0.70 0.66
N ASN A 46 8.69 -1.91 0.17
CA ASN A 46 8.92 -2.14 -1.26
C ASN A 46 7.94 -3.16 -1.86
N THR A 47 7.12 -3.79 -1.02
CA THR A 47 6.16 -4.82 -1.39
C THR A 47 4.87 -4.61 -0.61
N LEU A 48 3.73 -4.63 -1.30
CA LEU A 48 2.42 -4.55 -0.67
C LEU A 48 1.71 -5.89 -0.75
N TRP A 49 1.14 -6.34 0.37
CA TRP A 49 0.24 -7.48 0.40
C TRP A 49 -1.19 -6.96 0.61
N LEU A 50 -2.03 -7.15 -0.40
CA LEU A 50 -3.45 -6.75 -0.41
C LEU A 50 -4.37 -7.93 -0.06
#